data_AF-A0A5Q4EYJ7-F1
#
_entry.id   AF-A0A5Q4EYJ7-F1
#
_cell.length_a   1.000
_cell.length_b   1.000
_cell.length_c   1.000
_cell.angle_alpha   90.00
_cell.angle_beta   90.00
_cell.angle_gamma   90.00
#
_symmetry.space_group_name_H-M   'P 1'
#
loop_
_entity.id
_entity.type
_entity.pdbx_description
1 polymer ?
#
loop_
_entity_poly.entity_id
_entity_poly.type
_entity_poly.pdbx_seq_one_letter_code
_entity_poly.pdbx_strand_id
1 'polypeptide(L)'
;MGPTWLEGGPMLTREEVMEIEILYRRGMGVRAIARELGVSRNTVKKYLRGGAVKAADRKGPGRPRKLAPYEDWLRRRVEGAASIRLPATALYREVRAMGFEGTERTVRRFLAQLYGPVAAEAPVVRFETPPGHQAQMDWGEYRLGRERVYAFVGVLGYSRWMYLEYVDSTRSEVLIDCHRRMLGAFGGVPAEILYDNMKTVVTTRDAYGRGHHRFHDGIWALASECGYRPRLCQPYRPQTKGKVERSVDYAARSFFYPFVTRCELEGRTAELDELNAAARLWCAEVANVRVHGTTGEIPNIRLAADQTAMTPYAAPIPSAASRGRWPRYPLQRSPKAYDVVLQEGV
;
A
#
# COMPACT_ATOMS: atom_id res chain seq x y z
N MET A 1 10.03 -46.96 23.32
CA MET A 1 10.01 -45.61 22.74
C MET A 1 8.64 -45.00 23.01
N GLY A 2 8.55 -44.06 23.95
CA GLY A 2 7.28 -43.45 24.36
C GLY A 2 6.85 -42.34 23.42
N PRO A 3 5.54 -42.17 23.14
CA PRO A 3 5.06 -41.04 22.36
C PRO A 3 5.16 -39.74 23.17
N THR A 4 5.76 -38.73 22.56
CA THR A 4 5.94 -37.37 23.06
C THR A 4 4.61 -36.60 22.99
N TRP A 5 4.19 -35.94 24.06
CA TRP A 5 2.97 -35.13 24.12
C TRP A 5 3.31 -33.68 24.51
N LEU A 6 2.83 -32.72 23.73
CA LEU A 6 2.98 -31.27 23.98
C LEU A 6 1.63 -30.64 24.35
N GLU A 7 1.65 -29.71 25.30
CA GLU A 7 0.49 -29.01 25.88
C GLU A 7 -0.08 -27.92 24.96
N GLY A 8 -1.41 -27.89 24.84
CA GLY A 8 -2.19 -26.83 24.18
C GLY A 8 -3.63 -27.26 23.89
N GLY A 9 -4.61 -26.81 24.69
CA GLY A 9 -5.99 -27.35 24.82
C GLY A 9 -6.96 -27.23 23.60
N PRO A 10 -8.28 -27.51 23.74
CA PRO A 10 -9.01 -28.15 24.83
C PRO A 10 -9.06 -29.66 24.54
N MET A 11 -8.06 -30.37 25.05
CA MET A 11 -8.00 -31.82 25.04
C MET A 11 -7.72 -32.20 26.49
N LEU A 12 -8.47 -33.17 27.01
CA LEU A 12 -8.22 -33.68 28.36
C LEU A 12 -6.75 -34.08 28.48
N THR A 13 -6.10 -33.69 29.57
CA THR A 13 -4.73 -34.09 29.88
C THR A 13 -4.68 -35.61 30.02
N ARG A 14 -3.47 -36.16 29.91
CA ARG A 14 -3.25 -37.61 30.10
C ARG A 14 -3.76 -38.07 31.47
N GLU A 15 -3.62 -37.23 32.48
CA GLU A 15 -4.06 -37.47 33.85
C GLU A 15 -5.58 -37.57 33.92
N GLU A 16 -6.30 -36.61 33.33
CA GLU A 16 -7.77 -36.60 33.29
C GLU A 16 -8.35 -37.80 32.51
N VAL A 17 -7.69 -38.23 31.43
CA VAL A 17 -8.09 -39.43 30.68
C VAL A 17 -7.89 -40.70 31.51
N MET A 18 -6.76 -40.79 32.23
CA MET A 18 -6.48 -41.93 33.10
C MET A 18 -7.43 -41.97 34.30
N GLU A 19 -7.81 -40.81 34.82
CA GLU A 19 -8.79 -40.67 35.89
C GLU A 19 -10.18 -41.13 35.46
N ILE A 20 -10.62 -40.80 34.23
CA ILE A 20 -11.85 -41.35 33.63
C ILE A 20 -11.84 -42.90 33.64
N GLU A 21 -10.73 -43.52 33.24
CA GLU A 21 -10.62 -44.98 33.20
C GLU A 21 -10.60 -45.62 34.59
N ILE A 22 -9.92 -44.99 35.55
CA ILE A 22 -9.85 -45.47 36.93
C ILE A 22 -11.23 -45.39 37.58
N LEU A 23 -11.94 -44.26 37.44
CA LEU A 23 -13.27 -44.07 38.01
C LEU A 23 -14.29 -45.04 37.40
N TYR A 24 -14.20 -45.30 36.10
CA TYR A 24 -15.06 -46.28 35.43
C TYR A 24 -14.77 -47.72 35.88
N ARG A 25 -13.49 -48.10 36.03
CA ARG A 25 -13.10 -49.42 36.59
C ARG A 25 -13.54 -49.60 38.04
N ARG A 26 -13.65 -48.53 38.81
CA ARG A 26 -14.23 -48.51 40.16
C ARG A 26 -15.76 -48.61 40.19
N GLY A 27 -16.41 -48.81 39.04
CA GLY A 27 -17.85 -49.01 38.93
C GLY A 27 -18.67 -47.72 38.81
N MET A 28 -18.02 -46.57 38.65
CA MET A 28 -18.72 -45.29 38.55
C MET A 28 -19.40 -45.13 37.17
N GLY A 29 -20.66 -44.71 37.16
CA GLY A 29 -21.41 -44.49 35.93
C GLY A 29 -20.94 -43.24 35.17
N VAL A 30 -21.02 -43.28 33.83
CA VAL A 30 -20.58 -42.21 32.91
C VAL A 30 -21.08 -40.80 33.30
N ARG A 31 -22.31 -40.66 33.79
CA ARG A 31 -22.87 -39.36 34.20
C ARG A 31 -22.26 -38.83 35.50
N ALA A 32 -21.86 -39.71 36.40
CA ALA A 32 -21.19 -39.34 37.64
C ALA A 32 -19.76 -38.91 37.36
N ILE A 33 -19.03 -39.66 36.53
CA ILE A 33 -17.67 -39.30 36.07
C ILE A 33 -17.67 -37.93 35.36
N ALA A 34 -18.66 -37.69 34.49
CA ALA A 34 -18.80 -36.40 33.79
C ALA A 34 -19.00 -35.21 34.74
N ARG A 35 -19.74 -35.42 35.85
CA ARG A 35 -19.99 -34.39 36.86
C ARG A 35 -18.75 -34.16 37.72
N GLU A 36 -18.09 -35.24 38.12
CA GLU A 36 -16.88 -35.22 38.96
C GLU A 36 -15.74 -34.47 38.28
N LEU A 37 -15.50 -34.76 37.00
CA LEU A 37 -14.38 -34.21 36.23
C LEU A 37 -14.76 -32.97 35.41
N GLY A 38 -15.98 -32.42 35.59
CA GLY A 38 -16.43 -31.22 34.89
C GLY A 38 -16.48 -31.34 33.36
N VAL A 39 -16.57 -32.55 32.80
CA VAL A 39 -16.50 -32.81 31.35
C VAL A 39 -17.79 -33.38 30.79
N SER A 40 -18.01 -33.22 29.48
CA SER A 40 -19.25 -33.70 28.88
C SER A 40 -19.37 -35.23 28.97
N ARG A 41 -20.59 -35.73 29.17
CA ARG A 41 -20.90 -37.18 29.11
C ARG A 41 -20.45 -37.85 27.79
N ASN A 42 -20.40 -37.09 26.70
CA ASN A 42 -19.94 -37.57 25.40
C ASN A 42 -18.42 -37.72 25.38
N THR A 43 -17.69 -36.85 26.08
CA THR A 43 -16.25 -36.93 26.30
C THR A 43 -15.90 -38.19 27.09
N VAL A 44 -16.56 -38.45 28.22
CA VAL A 44 -16.35 -39.67 29.02
C VAL A 44 -16.60 -40.94 28.19
N LYS A 45 -17.72 -41.03 27.47
CA LYS A 45 -17.99 -42.18 26.58
C LYS A 45 -16.96 -42.34 25.47
N LYS A 46 -16.46 -41.23 24.92
CA LYS A 46 -15.46 -41.24 23.86
C LYS A 46 -14.14 -41.86 24.33
N TYR A 47 -13.66 -41.47 25.51
CA TYR A 47 -12.40 -41.98 26.05
C TYR A 47 -12.51 -43.43 26.55
N LEU A 48 -13.63 -43.80 27.20
CA LEU A 48 -13.86 -45.19 27.63
C LEU A 48 -14.00 -46.21 26.49
N ARG A 49 -14.35 -45.78 25.27
CA ARG A 49 -14.44 -46.65 24.09
C ARG A 49 -13.09 -46.92 23.41
N GLY A 50 -11.98 -46.68 24.09
CA GLY A 50 -10.64 -46.80 23.50
C GLY A 50 -10.27 -45.60 22.63
N GLY A 51 -10.91 -44.44 22.87
CA GLY A 51 -10.57 -43.17 22.23
C GLY A 51 -9.26 -42.59 22.74
N ALA A 52 -8.18 -43.36 22.74
CA ALA A 52 -6.84 -42.80 22.64
C ALA A 52 -6.81 -42.07 21.31
N VAL A 53 -7.03 -40.77 21.35
CA VAL A 53 -6.85 -39.90 20.21
C VAL A 53 -5.37 -40.03 19.88
N LYS A 54 -4.99 -40.90 18.92
CA LYS A 54 -3.93 -40.52 17.97
C LYS A 54 -4.31 -39.11 17.61
N ALA A 55 -3.51 -38.13 18.05
CA ALA A 55 -3.76 -36.70 17.85
C ALA A 55 -4.43 -36.60 16.50
N ALA A 56 -5.75 -36.35 16.49
CA ALA A 56 -6.50 -36.51 15.26
C ALA A 56 -5.79 -35.56 14.32
N ASP A 57 -5.11 -36.13 13.32
CA ASP A 57 -4.50 -35.37 12.26
C ASP A 57 -5.70 -34.64 11.66
N ARG A 58 -5.95 -33.42 12.14
CA ARG A 58 -6.83 -32.45 11.50
C ARG A 58 -6.13 -31.96 10.23
N LYS A 59 -5.49 -32.87 9.52
CA LYS A 59 -5.27 -32.88 8.08
C LYS A 59 -6.40 -33.70 7.44
N GLY A 60 -7.65 -33.47 7.85
CA GLY A 60 -8.70 -33.56 6.84
C GLY A 60 -8.34 -32.56 5.73
N PRO A 61 -8.73 -32.77 4.46
CA PRO A 61 -8.53 -31.76 3.44
C PRO A 61 -9.18 -30.48 3.95
N GLY A 62 -8.36 -29.57 4.50
CA GLY A 62 -8.84 -28.32 5.05
C GLY A 62 -9.67 -27.66 3.96
N ARG A 63 -10.80 -27.05 4.34
CA ARG A 63 -11.68 -26.32 3.41
C ARG A 63 -10.82 -25.68 2.32
N PRO A 64 -11.08 -25.96 1.03
CA PRO A 64 -10.20 -25.54 -0.06
C PRO A 64 -9.84 -24.08 0.15
N ARG A 65 -8.54 -23.82 0.29
CA ARG A 65 -8.06 -22.49 0.61
C ARG A 65 -8.48 -21.61 -0.56
N LYS A 66 -9.35 -20.63 -0.32
CA LYS A 66 -9.78 -19.67 -1.37
C LYS A 66 -8.61 -19.02 -2.10
N LEU A 67 -7.43 -18.96 -1.46
CA LEU A 67 -6.21 -18.39 -2.04
C LEU A 67 -5.48 -19.37 -2.97
N ALA A 68 -5.67 -20.68 -2.85
CA ALA A 68 -4.90 -21.70 -3.57
C ALA A 68 -4.82 -21.45 -5.09
N PRO A 69 -5.90 -21.08 -5.81
CA PRO A 69 -5.82 -20.77 -7.24
C PRO A 69 -4.93 -19.58 -7.61
N TYR A 70 -4.59 -18.74 -6.63
CA TYR A 70 -3.83 -17.51 -6.81
C TYR A 70 -2.41 -17.58 -6.21
N GLU A 71 -2.05 -18.66 -5.51
CA GLU A 71 -0.75 -18.78 -4.84
C GLU A 71 0.42 -18.73 -5.83
N ASP A 72 0.30 -19.39 -6.98
CA ASP A 72 1.34 -19.40 -8.02
C ASP A 72 1.52 -18.02 -8.67
N TRP A 73 0.43 -17.28 -8.84
CA TRP A 73 0.52 -15.87 -9.27
C TRP A 73 1.29 -15.05 -8.25
N LEU A 74 0.93 -15.14 -6.97
CA LEU A 74 1.58 -14.39 -5.90
C LEU A 74 3.07 -14.72 -5.79
N ARG A 75 3.46 -15.99 -5.93
CA ARG A 75 4.87 -16.40 -5.96
C ARG A 75 5.64 -15.74 -7.09
N ARG A 76 5.12 -15.83 -8.33
CA ARG A 76 5.73 -15.18 -9.50
C ARG A 76 5.86 -13.67 -9.33
N ARG A 77 4.89 -13.01 -8.70
CA ARG A 77 4.96 -11.57 -8.41
C ARG A 77 6.04 -11.23 -7.39
N VAL A 78 6.18 -12.03 -6.35
CA VAL A 78 7.22 -11.86 -5.33
C VAL A 78 8.60 -12.11 -5.93
N GLU A 79 8.76 -13.17 -6.71
CA GLU A 79 10.01 -13.53 -7.39
C GLU A 79 10.41 -12.48 -8.42
N GLY A 80 9.47 -12.03 -9.27
CA GLY A 80 9.71 -11.00 -10.28
C GLY A 80 10.04 -9.63 -9.70
N ALA A 81 9.63 -9.34 -8.46
CA ALA A 81 10.02 -8.11 -7.76
C ALA A 81 11.43 -8.18 -7.13
N ALA A 82 12.10 -9.33 -7.18
CA ALA A 82 13.44 -9.55 -6.66
C ALA A 82 13.62 -9.04 -5.21
N SER A 83 14.48 -8.03 -5.00
CA SER A 83 14.76 -7.43 -3.69
C SER A 83 13.66 -6.50 -3.17
N ILE A 84 12.66 -6.17 -4.00
CA ILE A 84 11.59 -5.25 -3.66
C ILE A 84 10.46 -6.03 -2.97
N ARG A 85 10.14 -5.62 -1.73
CA ARG A 85 9.01 -6.18 -0.99
C ARG A 85 7.70 -5.52 -1.42
N LEU A 86 6.91 -6.22 -2.23
CA LEU A 86 5.59 -5.76 -2.64
C LEU A 86 4.60 -5.80 -1.46
N PRO A 87 3.81 -4.74 -1.23
CA PRO A 87 2.88 -4.71 -0.13
C PRO A 87 1.68 -5.63 -0.39
N ALA A 88 1.19 -6.26 0.69
CA ALA A 88 0.04 -7.16 0.62
C ALA A 88 -1.22 -6.48 0.05
N THR A 89 -1.37 -5.17 0.26
CA THR A 89 -2.47 -4.36 -0.30
C THR A 89 -2.43 -4.31 -1.83
N ALA A 90 -1.23 -4.23 -2.44
CA ALA A 90 -1.09 -4.22 -3.90
C ALA A 90 -1.41 -5.60 -4.47
N LEU A 91 -0.79 -6.65 -3.93
CA LEU A 91 -1.00 -8.02 -4.38
C LEU A 91 -2.43 -8.50 -4.14
N TYR A 92 -3.09 -8.05 -3.06
CA TYR A 92 -4.50 -8.31 -2.81
C TYR A 92 -5.40 -7.75 -3.93
N ARG A 93 -5.13 -6.54 -4.42
CA ARG A 93 -5.90 -5.94 -5.52
C ARG A 93 -5.72 -6.71 -6.82
N GLU A 94 -4.50 -7.17 -7.11
CA GLU A 94 -4.25 -8.01 -8.28
C GLU A 94 -5.11 -9.28 -8.22
N VAL A 95 -5.02 -10.06 -7.14
CA VAL A 95 -5.80 -11.31 -7.01
C VAL A 95 -7.31 -11.05 -6.93
N ARG A 96 -7.74 -9.94 -6.33
CA ARG A 96 -9.16 -9.54 -6.30
C ARG A 96 -9.67 -9.26 -7.72
N ALA A 97 -8.88 -8.61 -8.57
CA ALA A 97 -9.22 -8.39 -9.97
C ALA A 97 -9.30 -9.69 -10.77
N MET A 98 -8.57 -10.74 -10.35
CA MET A 98 -8.68 -12.11 -10.90
C MET A 98 -9.83 -12.93 -10.27
N GLY A 99 -10.71 -12.31 -9.47
CA GLY A 99 -11.87 -12.97 -8.86
C GLY A 99 -11.68 -13.50 -7.44
N PHE A 100 -10.58 -13.17 -6.75
CA PHE A 100 -10.37 -13.63 -5.38
C PHE A 100 -11.38 -12.98 -4.41
N GLU A 101 -12.22 -13.82 -3.79
CA GLU A 101 -13.25 -13.41 -2.82
C GLU A 101 -12.78 -13.42 -1.35
N GLY A 102 -11.49 -13.58 -1.10
CA GLY A 102 -10.96 -13.59 0.26
C GLY A 102 -10.62 -12.19 0.77
N THR A 103 -10.00 -12.14 1.95
CA THR A 103 -9.58 -10.89 2.59
C THR A 103 -8.10 -10.60 2.34
N GLU A 104 -7.71 -9.32 2.42
CA GLU A 104 -6.30 -8.91 2.40
C GLU A 104 -5.48 -9.63 3.49
N ARG A 105 -6.07 -9.90 4.66
CA ARG A 105 -5.41 -10.64 5.75
C ARG A 105 -4.96 -12.03 5.32
N THR A 106 -5.70 -12.69 4.42
CA THR A 106 -5.32 -13.99 3.86
C THR A 106 -4.06 -13.86 2.99
N VAL A 107 -4.02 -12.88 2.11
CA VAL A 107 -2.85 -12.58 1.26
C VAL A 107 -1.65 -12.19 2.11
N ARG A 108 -1.83 -11.30 3.09
CA ARG A 108 -0.77 -10.87 4.02
C ARG A 108 -0.14 -12.03 4.76
N ARG A 109 -0.94 -13.00 5.23
CA ARG A 109 -0.45 -14.20 5.91
C ARG A 109 0.37 -15.10 4.99
N PHE A 110 -0.06 -15.27 3.76
CA PHE A 110 0.68 -16.02 2.75
C PHE A 110 2.02 -15.33 2.43
N LEU A 111 2.01 -14.02 2.20
CA LEU A 111 3.23 -13.25 1.91
C LEU A 111 4.21 -13.20 3.09
N ALA A 112 3.72 -13.26 4.34
CA ALA A 112 4.60 -13.35 5.51
C ALA A 112 5.42 -14.65 5.52
N GLN A 113 4.91 -15.74 4.91
CA GLN A 113 5.65 -16.99 4.74
C GLN A 113 6.73 -16.87 3.66
N LEU A 114 6.57 -15.98 2.68
CA LEU A 114 7.53 -15.77 1.60
C LEU A 114 8.63 -14.77 1.98
N TYR A 115 8.26 -13.68 2.65
CA TYR A 115 9.19 -12.58 2.96
C TYR A 115 9.80 -12.60 4.36
N GLY A 116 9.33 -13.47 5.26
CA GLY A 116 9.75 -13.49 6.66
C GLY A 116 9.26 -12.31 7.51
N PRO A 117 9.61 -12.30 8.82
CA PRO A 117 9.16 -11.28 9.78
C PRO A 117 9.69 -9.88 9.44
N VAL A 118 8.88 -8.85 9.73
CA VAL A 118 9.22 -7.43 9.53
C VAL A 118 9.46 -6.79 10.89
N ALA A 119 10.54 -6.03 11.03
CA ALA A 119 10.76 -5.20 12.21
C ALA A 119 9.70 -4.07 12.28
N ALA A 120 9.09 -3.88 13.44
CA ALA A 120 8.19 -2.77 13.65
C ALA A 120 8.99 -1.46 13.72
N GLU A 121 8.63 -0.47 12.89
CA GLU A 121 9.20 0.88 12.99
C GLU A 121 8.60 1.63 14.19
N ALA A 122 9.42 2.42 14.88
CA ALA A 122 9.00 3.20 16.02
C ALA A 122 8.00 4.32 15.60
N PRO A 123 6.96 4.58 16.41
CA PRO A 123 6.04 5.68 16.16
C PRO A 123 6.78 7.02 16.36
N VAL A 124 6.78 7.86 15.32
CA VAL A 124 7.32 9.22 15.39
C VAL A 124 6.17 10.17 15.69
N VAL A 125 6.23 10.86 16.84
CA VAL A 125 5.32 11.96 17.19
C VAL A 125 5.61 13.14 16.25
N ARG A 126 4.56 13.67 15.61
CA ARG A 126 4.67 14.59 14.48
C ARG A 126 3.88 15.86 14.71
N PHE A 127 4.30 16.95 14.07
CA PHE A 127 3.59 18.23 14.08
C PHE A 127 2.46 18.22 13.06
N GLU A 128 1.23 18.35 13.52
CA GLU A 128 0.06 18.53 12.67
C GLU A 128 -0.05 19.99 12.20
N THR A 129 -0.45 20.18 10.95
CA THR A 129 -0.68 21.50 10.36
C THR A 129 -2.19 21.70 10.20
N PRO A 130 -2.72 22.91 10.42
CA PRO A 130 -4.14 23.19 10.16
C PRO A 130 -4.54 22.91 8.70
N PRO A 131 -5.85 22.71 8.43
CA PRO A 131 -6.36 22.61 7.06
C PRO A 131 -5.94 23.82 6.21
N GLY A 132 -5.60 23.57 4.95
CA GLY A 132 -5.20 24.56 3.95
C GLY A 132 -3.86 25.25 4.23
N HIS A 133 -3.20 24.96 5.35
CA HIS A 133 -2.03 25.73 5.76
C HIS A 133 -0.77 25.35 4.98
N GLN A 134 -0.49 24.06 4.82
CA GLN A 134 0.78 23.60 4.25
C GLN A 134 0.58 22.42 3.32
N ALA A 135 1.14 22.47 2.12
CA ALA A 135 1.48 21.29 1.34
C ALA A 135 2.99 21.05 1.39
N GLN A 136 3.40 19.84 1.06
CA GLN A 136 4.80 19.50 0.88
C GLN A 136 5.01 18.82 -0.47
N MET A 137 6.11 19.14 -1.13
CA MET A 137 6.47 18.63 -2.45
C MET A 137 7.86 18.01 -2.43
N ASP A 138 8.01 16.84 -3.08
CA ASP A 138 9.29 16.17 -3.26
C ASP A 138 9.35 15.43 -4.61
N TRP A 139 10.57 15.08 -5.01
CA TRP A 139 10.86 14.25 -6.17
C TRP A 139 11.26 12.83 -5.75
N GLY A 140 10.70 11.84 -6.43
CA GLY A 140 11.29 10.50 -6.50
C GLY A 140 12.00 10.29 -7.83
N GLU A 141 13.16 9.66 -7.84
CA GLU A 141 13.84 9.26 -9.08
C GLU A 141 13.70 7.75 -9.32
N TYR A 142 13.29 7.38 -10.52
CA TYR A 142 13.05 5.98 -10.90
C TYR A 142 13.50 5.70 -12.34
N ARG A 143 13.37 4.43 -12.74
CA ARG A 143 13.57 3.99 -14.12
C ARG A 143 12.32 3.29 -14.65
N LEU A 144 11.87 3.70 -15.83
CA LEU A 144 10.83 3.04 -16.61
C LEU A 144 11.50 2.36 -17.80
N GLY A 145 11.74 1.05 -17.69
CA GLY A 145 12.66 0.36 -18.60
C GLY A 145 14.07 0.96 -18.51
N ARG A 146 14.56 1.55 -19.61
CA ARG A 146 15.88 2.19 -19.67
C ARG A 146 15.85 3.69 -19.39
N GLU A 147 14.67 4.31 -19.46
CA GLU A 147 14.50 5.75 -19.33
C GLU A 147 14.42 6.17 -17.86
N ARG A 148 15.03 7.31 -17.52
CA ARG A 148 14.88 7.94 -16.21
C ARG A 148 13.55 8.67 -16.17
N VAL A 149 12.79 8.44 -15.10
CA VAL A 149 11.52 9.14 -14.83
C VAL A 149 11.54 9.67 -13.41
N TYR A 150 10.85 10.78 -13.19
CA TYR A 150 10.81 11.48 -11.92
C TYR A 150 9.36 11.60 -11.44
N ALA A 151 9.08 11.12 -10.23
CA ALA A 151 7.77 11.29 -9.60
C ALA A 151 7.71 12.65 -8.90
N PHE A 152 6.83 13.52 -9.36
CA PHE A 152 6.42 14.70 -8.63
C PHE A 152 5.35 14.29 -7.62
N VAL A 153 5.66 14.42 -6.33
CA VAL A 153 4.75 14.05 -5.24
C VAL A 153 4.36 15.29 -4.44
N GLY A 154 3.07 15.59 -4.39
CA GLY A 154 2.51 16.68 -3.59
C GLY A 154 1.58 16.14 -2.51
N VAL A 155 1.74 16.56 -1.26
CA VAL A 155 0.90 16.07 -0.14
C VAL A 155 0.42 17.21 0.74
N LEU A 156 -0.89 17.29 0.92
CA LEU A 156 -1.50 18.23 1.88
C LEU A 156 -1.19 17.83 3.32
N GLY A 157 -0.81 18.83 4.11
CA GLY A 157 -0.30 18.66 5.47
C GLY A 157 -1.35 18.20 6.47
N TYR A 158 -2.62 18.54 6.27
CA TYR A 158 -3.74 18.18 7.14
C TYR A 158 -4.47 16.91 6.65
N SER A 159 -5.01 16.89 5.42
CA SER A 159 -5.75 15.73 4.90
C SER A 159 -4.87 14.54 4.57
N ARG A 160 -3.57 14.75 4.33
CA ARG A 160 -2.66 13.75 3.71
C ARG A 160 -3.08 13.38 2.29
N TRP A 161 -3.93 14.19 1.65
CA TRP A 161 -4.32 13.98 0.27
C TRP A 161 -3.09 14.11 -0.64
N MET A 162 -2.91 13.12 -1.51
CA MET A 162 -1.71 12.93 -2.31
C MET A 162 -2.00 13.17 -3.79
N TYR A 163 -1.18 14.03 -4.38
CA TYR A 163 -0.99 14.20 -5.80
C TYR A 163 0.27 13.45 -6.25
N LEU A 164 0.20 12.78 -7.40
CA LEU A 164 1.31 12.03 -7.99
C LEU A 164 1.26 12.17 -9.51
N GLU A 165 2.36 12.61 -10.11
CA GLU A 165 2.58 12.51 -11.55
C GLU A 165 4.04 12.14 -11.85
N TYR A 166 4.29 11.52 -12.99
CA TYR A 166 5.62 11.16 -13.47
C TYR A 166 5.98 12.00 -14.69
N VAL A 167 7.22 12.48 -14.74
CA VAL A 167 7.78 13.27 -15.83
C VAL A 167 9.16 12.74 -16.23
N ASP A 168 9.62 13.06 -17.43
CA ASP A 168 10.95 12.69 -17.95
C ASP A 168 12.04 13.73 -17.62
N SER A 169 11.67 14.84 -16.97
CA SER A 169 12.56 15.96 -16.72
C SER A 169 12.24 16.69 -15.43
N THR A 170 13.27 17.12 -14.70
CA THR A 170 13.17 17.95 -13.50
C THR A 170 13.51 19.42 -13.77
N ARG A 171 13.42 19.88 -15.02
CA ARG A 171 13.64 21.29 -15.38
C ARG A 171 12.60 22.20 -14.71
N SER A 172 12.97 23.47 -14.53
CA SER A 172 12.12 24.50 -13.90
C SER A 172 10.74 24.62 -14.53
N GLU A 173 10.64 24.57 -15.86
CA GLU A 173 9.38 24.72 -16.59
C GLU A 173 8.45 23.55 -16.30
N VAL A 174 9.01 22.33 -16.29
CA VAL A 174 8.26 21.11 -15.96
C VAL A 174 7.80 21.17 -14.51
N LEU A 175 8.67 21.54 -13.58
CA LEU A 175 8.33 21.71 -12.17
C LEU A 175 7.16 22.69 -11.97
N ILE A 176 7.17 23.82 -12.68
CA ILE A 176 6.09 24.82 -12.63
C ILE A 176 4.78 24.22 -13.12
N ASP A 177 4.80 23.52 -14.26
CA ASP A 177 3.62 22.85 -14.80
C ASP A 177 3.08 21.77 -13.86
N CYS A 178 3.96 21.00 -13.20
CA CYS A 178 3.58 20.03 -12.18
C CYS A 178 2.82 20.70 -11.03
N HIS A 179 3.29 21.85 -10.56
CA HIS A 179 2.62 22.59 -9.49
C HIS A 179 1.26 23.11 -9.92
N ARG A 180 1.13 23.67 -11.13
CA ARG A 180 -0.17 24.16 -11.62
C ARG A 180 -1.20 23.02 -11.69
N ARG A 181 -0.80 21.85 -12.19
CA ARG A 181 -1.66 20.65 -12.18
C ARG A 181 -1.97 20.15 -10.77
N MET A 182 -1.00 20.15 -9.87
CA MET A 182 -1.19 19.78 -8.46
C MET A 182 -2.17 20.71 -7.74
N LEU A 183 -2.02 22.03 -7.88
CA LEU A 183 -2.90 23.03 -7.28
C LEU A 183 -4.32 22.92 -7.84
N GLY A 184 -4.45 22.68 -9.14
CA GLY A 184 -5.73 22.34 -9.78
C GLY A 184 -6.36 21.08 -9.19
N ALA A 185 -5.57 20.02 -8.97
CA ALA A 185 -6.05 18.76 -8.39
C ALA A 185 -6.41 18.87 -6.90
N PHE A 186 -5.73 19.73 -6.14
CA PHE A 186 -6.13 20.07 -4.77
C PHE A 186 -7.46 20.82 -4.73
N GLY A 187 -7.81 21.52 -5.81
CA GLY A 187 -8.96 22.42 -5.86
C GLY A 187 -8.72 23.73 -5.09
N GLY A 188 -7.46 24.09 -4.87
CA GLY A 188 -7.08 25.27 -4.09
C GLY A 188 -5.58 25.40 -3.88
N VAL A 189 -5.18 26.54 -3.34
CA VAL A 189 -3.81 26.93 -3.04
C VAL A 189 -3.60 26.96 -1.53
N PRO A 190 -2.66 26.16 -0.99
CA PRO A 190 -2.32 26.20 0.42
C PRO A 190 -1.53 27.47 0.76
N ALA A 191 -1.57 27.88 2.03
CA ALA A 191 -0.84 29.08 2.46
C ALA A 191 0.69 28.95 2.27
N GLU A 192 1.24 27.75 2.48
CA GLU A 192 2.66 27.48 2.27
C GLU A 192 2.90 26.15 1.51
N ILE A 193 3.95 26.11 0.69
CA ILE A 193 4.46 24.86 0.11
C ILE A 193 5.88 24.65 0.61
N LEU A 194 6.12 23.50 1.24
CA LEU A 194 7.42 23.10 1.75
C LEU A 194 8.17 22.24 0.72
N TYR A 195 9.40 22.61 0.45
CA TYR A 195 10.30 21.97 -0.50
C TYR A 195 11.50 21.35 0.24
N ASP A 196 12.05 20.25 -0.27
CA ASP A 196 13.39 19.81 0.14
C ASP A 196 14.47 20.76 -0.43
N ASN A 197 15.67 20.74 0.14
CA ASN A 197 16.80 21.63 -0.18
C ASN A 197 17.51 21.24 -1.49
N MET A 198 16.74 20.81 -2.49
CA MET A 198 17.21 20.27 -3.76
C MET A 198 17.67 21.38 -4.73
N LYS A 199 18.68 21.09 -5.56
CA LYS A 199 19.29 22.06 -6.49
C LYS A 199 18.30 22.64 -7.53
N THR A 200 17.27 21.89 -7.91
CA THR A 200 16.20 22.38 -8.80
C THR A 200 15.40 23.52 -8.16
N VAL A 201 15.34 23.54 -6.83
CA VAL A 201 14.66 24.56 -6.04
C VAL A 201 15.66 25.64 -5.59
N VAL A 202 16.96 25.34 -5.47
CA VAL A 202 18.00 26.24 -4.91
C VAL A 202 19.18 26.42 -5.86
N THR A 203 19.38 27.63 -6.38
CA THR A 203 20.34 27.89 -7.49
C THR A 203 21.80 27.99 -7.04
N THR A 204 22.15 28.49 -5.86
CA THR A 204 23.55 28.52 -5.37
C THR A 204 23.65 28.78 -3.86
N ARG A 205 24.58 28.09 -3.19
CA ARG A 205 25.21 28.56 -1.95
C ARG A 205 26.42 29.36 -2.40
N ASP A 206 26.38 30.68 -2.29
CA ASP A 206 27.61 31.45 -2.39
C ASP A 206 27.73 32.48 -1.28
N ALA A 207 28.99 32.65 -0.92
CA ALA A 207 29.55 33.50 0.10
C ALA A 207 28.95 34.91 0.11
N TYR A 208 28.84 35.49 1.31
CA TYR A 208 28.38 36.84 1.65
C TYR A 208 26.86 37.05 1.73
N GLY A 209 26.35 36.92 2.97
CA GLY A 209 25.10 37.59 3.38
C GLY A 209 24.16 36.69 4.18
N ARG A 210 23.80 37.10 5.40
CA ARG A 210 22.82 36.41 6.25
C ARG A 210 21.49 36.20 5.51
N GLY A 211 21.03 34.95 5.40
CA GLY A 211 19.60 34.61 5.37
C GLY A 211 18.89 34.40 4.03
N HIS A 212 19.55 34.48 2.88
CA HIS A 212 18.87 34.35 1.57
C HIS A 212 19.18 33.01 0.89
N HIS A 213 18.45 31.94 1.27
CA HIS A 213 18.33 30.78 0.40
C HIS A 213 17.44 31.19 -0.80
N ARG A 214 18.03 31.44 -1.98
CA ARG A 214 17.27 31.85 -3.15
C ARG A 214 16.60 30.64 -3.80
N PHE A 215 15.26 30.57 -3.70
CA PHE A 215 14.49 29.73 -4.62
C PHE A 215 14.77 30.18 -6.06
N HIS A 216 14.73 29.25 -7.02
CA HIS A 216 14.78 29.60 -8.44
C HIS A 216 13.68 30.62 -8.78
N ASP A 217 13.99 31.63 -9.61
CA ASP A 217 13.07 32.76 -9.90
C ASP A 217 11.69 32.29 -10.37
N GLY A 218 11.65 31.18 -11.12
CA GLY A 218 10.41 30.55 -11.57
C GLY A 218 9.47 30.08 -10.45
N ILE A 219 10.00 29.60 -9.31
CA ILE A 219 9.17 29.20 -8.16
C ILE A 219 8.66 30.43 -7.40
N TRP A 220 9.47 31.49 -7.28
CA TRP A 220 8.99 32.75 -6.72
C TRP A 220 7.91 33.40 -7.58
N ALA A 221 8.07 33.39 -8.91
CA ALA A 221 7.07 33.88 -9.84
C ALA A 221 5.76 33.09 -9.71
N LEU A 222 5.84 31.76 -9.70
CA LEU A 222 4.68 30.89 -9.50
C LEU A 222 4.00 31.11 -8.14
N ALA A 223 4.79 31.25 -7.07
CA ALA A 223 4.30 31.55 -5.72
C ALA A 223 3.54 32.88 -5.67
N SER A 224 4.08 33.92 -6.33
CA SER A 224 3.42 35.22 -6.44
C SER A 224 2.15 35.15 -7.28
N GLU A 225 2.15 34.38 -8.38
CA GLU A 225 1.00 34.19 -9.27
C GLU A 225 -0.14 33.45 -8.54
N CYS A 226 0.19 32.38 -7.81
CA CYS A 226 -0.79 31.49 -7.20
C CYS A 226 -1.18 31.91 -5.77
N GLY A 227 -0.37 32.73 -5.10
CA GLY A 227 -0.64 33.22 -3.74
C GLY A 227 -0.24 32.26 -2.62
N TYR A 228 0.84 31.48 -2.77
CA TYR A 228 1.41 30.67 -1.67
C TYR A 228 2.80 31.15 -1.28
N ARG A 229 3.24 30.80 -0.07
CA ARG A 229 4.61 31.06 0.40
C ARG A 229 5.52 29.83 0.22
N PRO A 230 6.60 29.90 -0.56
CA PRO A 230 7.56 28.81 -0.66
C PRO A 230 8.43 28.75 0.61
N ARG A 231 8.64 27.56 1.16
CA ARG A 231 9.45 27.29 2.35
C ARG A 231 10.43 26.15 2.08
N LEU A 232 11.66 26.26 2.59
CA LEU A 232 12.61 25.15 2.59
C LEU A 232 12.51 24.39 3.91
N CYS A 233 12.63 23.07 3.85
CA CYS A 233 12.88 22.25 5.04
C CYS A 233 14.14 22.73 5.75
N GLN A 234 14.06 23.00 7.06
CA GLN A 234 15.26 23.24 7.85
C GLN A 234 16.07 21.93 7.97
N PRO A 235 17.39 21.96 7.73
CA PRO A 235 18.26 20.83 8.03
C PRO A 235 18.10 20.40 9.49
N TYR A 236 18.07 19.08 9.75
CA TYR A 236 17.93 18.49 11.09
C TYR A 236 16.56 18.58 11.80
N ARG A 237 15.45 18.75 11.06
CA ARG A 237 14.08 18.50 11.57
C ARG A 237 13.38 17.32 10.86
N PRO A 238 13.69 16.07 11.20
CA PRO A 238 13.06 14.88 10.61
C PRO A 238 11.51 14.90 10.69
N GLN A 239 10.97 15.58 11.70
CA GLN A 239 9.53 15.61 11.99
C GLN A 239 8.71 16.33 10.91
N THR A 240 9.28 17.37 10.28
CA THR A 240 8.60 18.11 9.19
C THR A 240 8.85 17.47 7.83
N LYS A 241 10.04 16.90 7.61
CA LYS A 241 10.45 16.24 6.36
C LYS A 241 9.74 14.90 6.12
N GLY A 242 9.42 14.17 7.18
CA GLY A 242 8.90 12.80 7.09
C GLY A 242 7.47 12.63 6.56
N LYS A 243 6.77 13.70 6.11
CA LYS A 243 5.47 13.57 5.43
C LYS A 243 5.68 13.17 3.96
N VAL A 244 6.62 13.80 3.24
CA VAL A 244 6.83 13.47 1.81
C VAL A 244 7.82 12.34 1.59
N GLU A 245 8.91 12.22 2.36
CA GLU A 245 9.83 11.08 2.20
C GLU A 245 9.09 9.74 2.32
N ARG A 246 8.16 9.63 3.27
CA ARG A 246 7.27 8.46 3.39
C ARG A 246 6.23 8.36 2.29
N SER A 247 5.85 9.48 1.68
CA SER A 247 4.88 9.51 0.58
C SER A 247 5.51 9.07 -0.74
N VAL A 248 6.75 9.48 -1.01
CA VAL A 248 7.57 9.00 -2.13
C VAL A 248 7.86 7.51 -1.96
N ASP A 249 8.29 7.06 -0.76
CA ASP A 249 8.48 5.62 -0.48
C ASP A 249 7.16 4.84 -0.59
N TYR A 250 6.05 5.40 -0.09
CA TYR A 250 4.72 4.80 -0.24
C TYR A 250 4.31 4.65 -1.70
N ALA A 251 4.46 5.71 -2.51
CA ALA A 251 4.18 5.67 -3.95
C ALA A 251 5.10 4.66 -4.66
N ALA A 252 6.39 4.61 -4.32
CA ALA A 252 7.33 3.65 -4.86
C ALA A 252 6.87 2.20 -4.61
N ARG A 253 6.65 1.85 -3.33
CA ARG A 253 6.34 0.47 -2.92
C ARG A 253 4.93 0.04 -3.24
N SER A 254 3.95 0.96 -3.16
CA SER A 254 2.53 0.62 -3.25
C SER A 254 1.91 0.92 -4.62
N PHE A 255 2.64 1.59 -5.51
CA PHE A 255 2.22 1.86 -6.88
C PHE A 255 3.30 1.53 -7.89
N PHE A 256 4.42 2.27 -7.88
CA PHE A 256 5.41 2.23 -8.97
C PHE A 256 5.97 0.83 -9.19
N TYR A 257 6.55 0.22 -8.16
CA TYR A 257 7.12 -1.12 -8.26
C TYR A 257 6.08 -2.20 -8.58
N PRO A 258 4.90 -2.24 -7.92
CA PRO A 258 3.82 -3.12 -8.35
C PRO A 258 3.45 -2.97 -9.83
N PHE A 259 3.36 -1.73 -10.34
CA PHE A 259 3.02 -1.45 -11.72
C PHE A 259 4.10 -1.94 -12.70
N VAL A 260 5.35 -1.51 -12.53
CA VAL A 260 6.44 -1.84 -13.48
C VAL A 260 6.75 -3.33 -13.48
N THR A 261 6.83 -3.97 -12.31
CA THR A 261 7.09 -5.42 -12.22
C THR A 261 5.95 -6.25 -12.79
N ARG A 262 4.71 -5.72 -12.79
CA ARG A 262 3.58 -6.37 -13.45
C ARG A 262 3.71 -6.27 -14.97
N CYS A 263 4.07 -5.10 -15.48
CA CYS A 263 4.32 -4.91 -16.92
C CYS A 263 5.44 -5.84 -17.40
N GLU A 264 6.53 -5.94 -16.64
CA GLU A 264 7.65 -6.84 -16.93
C GLU A 264 7.21 -8.32 -16.93
N LEU A 265 6.40 -8.74 -15.96
CA LEU A 265 5.85 -10.09 -15.92
C LEU A 265 4.92 -10.39 -17.12
N GLU A 266 4.24 -9.36 -17.64
CA GLU A 266 3.41 -9.40 -18.85
C GLU A 266 4.26 -9.29 -20.15
N GLY A 267 5.59 -9.17 -20.04
CA GLY A 267 6.51 -9.09 -21.18
C GLY A 267 6.48 -7.75 -21.92
N ARG A 268 6.00 -6.67 -21.29
CA ARG A 268 5.87 -5.34 -21.90
C ARG A 268 6.59 -4.24 -21.11
N THR A 269 7.07 -3.23 -21.82
CA THR A 269 7.58 -1.99 -21.22
C THR A 269 6.46 -0.96 -21.23
N ALA A 270 6.09 -0.44 -20.05
CA ALA A 270 5.08 0.61 -19.96
C ALA A 270 5.59 1.95 -20.48
N GLU A 271 4.70 2.72 -21.10
CA GLU A 271 4.98 4.09 -21.51
C GLU A 271 4.65 5.09 -20.40
N LEU A 272 5.23 6.31 -20.48
CA LEU A 272 5.03 7.35 -19.47
C LEU A 272 3.56 7.78 -19.33
N ASP A 273 2.81 7.80 -20.44
CA ASP A 273 1.39 8.14 -20.42
C ASP A 273 0.55 7.06 -19.73
N GLU A 274 0.87 5.79 -19.96
CA GLU A 274 0.23 4.66 -19.25
C GLU A 274 0.51 4.71 -17.75
N LEU A 275 1.77 4.98 -17.38
CA LEU A 275 2.17 5.14 -15.98
C LEU A 275 1.39 6.27 -15.30
N ASN A 276 1.25 7.42 -15.96
CA ASN A 276 0.48 8.55 -15.42
C ASN A 276 -1.02 8.29 -15.34
N ALA A 277 -1.60 7.60 -16.33
CA ALA A 277 -3.00 7.19 -16.27
C ALA A 277 -3.25 6.25 -15.08
N ALA A 278 -2.38 5.25 -14.90
CA ALA A 278 -2.43 4.34 -13.76
C ALA A 278 -2.19 5.05 -12.41
N ALA A 279 -1.29 6.03 -12.37
CA ALA A 279 -0.99 6.81 -11.16
C ALA A 279 -2.21 7.63 -10.70
N ARG A 280 -2.92 8.29 -11.63
CA ARG A 280 -4.14 9.04 -11.31
C ARG A 280 -5.23 8.12 -10.77
N LEU A 281 -5.44 6.97 -11.41
CA LEU A 281 -6.40 5.97 -10.93
C LEU A 281 -6.03 5.44 -9.55
N TRP A 282 -4.76 5.13 -9.33
CA TRP A 282 -4.26 4.70 -8.03
C TRP A 282 -4.44 5.79 -6.97
N CYS A 283 -4.16 7.05 -7.26
CA CYS A 283 -4.45 8.13 -6.32
C CYS A 283 -5.93 8.17 -5.91
N ALA A 284 -6.84 8.04 -6.88
CA ALA A 284 -8.29 8.08 -6.65
C ALA A 284 -8.82 6.86 -5.89
N GLU A 285 -8.37 5.65 -6.23
CA GLU A 285 -8.96 4.38 -5.73
C GLU A 285 -8.16 3.72 -4.60
N VAL A 286 -6.94 4.20 -4.37
CA VAL A 286 -6.02 3.62 -3.39
C VAL A 286 -5.54 4.67 -2.42
N ALA A 287 -4.80 5.66 -2.91
CA ALA A 287 -4.04 6.52 -2.04
C ALA A 287 -4.98 7.38 -1.20
N ASN A 288 -5.96 8.03 -1.84
CA ASN A 288 -6.76 9.04 -1.17
C ASN A 288 -8.05 8.50 -0.53
N VAL A 289 -8.36 7.21 -0.73
CA VAL A 289 -9.48 6.51 -0.06
C VAL A 289 -9.05 5.58 1.07
N ARG A 290 -7.73 5.43 1.32
CA ARG A 290 -7.22 4.58 2.41
C ARG A 290 -7.47 5.23 3.77
N VAL A 291 -7.63 4.41 4.81
CA VAL A 291 -7.44 4.87 6.19
C VAL A 291 -5.96 5.17 6.39
N HIS A 292 -5.61 6.44 6.56
CA HIS A 292 -4.22 6.86 6.61
C HIS A 292 -3.61 6.56 8.00
N GLY A 293 -2.49 5.83 8.02
CA GLY A 293 -1.93 5.26 9.25
C GLY A 293 -1.52 6.27 10.33
N THR A 294 -1.29 7.55 9.99
CA THR A 294 -1.02 8.61 10.99
C THR A 294 -2.28 9.30 11.49
N THR A 295 -3.29 9.52 10.64
CA THR A 295 -4.47 10.32 10.99
C THR A 295 -5.65 9.45 11.42
N GLY A 296 -5.63 8.15 11.12
CA GLY A 296 -6.76 7.24 11.36
C GLY A 296 -7.97 7.52 10.46
N GLU A 297 -7.84 8.44 9.52
CA GLU A 297 -8.94 8.96 8.70
C GLU A 297 -8.63 8.85 7.20
N ILE A 298 -9.66 9.01 6.38
CA ILE A 298 -9.54 8.92 4.92
C ILE A 298 -9.17 10.30 4.33
N PRO A 299 -8.10 10.41 3.52
CA PRO A 299 -7.68 11.69 2.95
C PRO A 299 -8.77 12.40 2.14
N ASN A 300 -9.56 11.68 1.33
CA ASN A 300 -10.69 12.26 0.60
C ASN A 300 -11.75 12.88 1.50
N ILE A 301 -12.00 12.31 2.69
CA ILE A 301 -12.96 12.87 3.65
C ILE A 301 -12.39 14.17 4.24
N ARG A 302 -11.10 14.19 4.58
CA ARG A 302 -10.44 15.37 5.15
C ARG A 302 -10.16 16.48 4.13
N LEU A 303 -10.10 16.16 2.83
CA LEU A 303 -9.80 17.11 1.77
C LEU A 303 -10.77 18.31 1.76
N ALA A 304 -12.05 18.09 2.10
CA ALA A 304 -13.04 19.16 2.14
C ALA A 304 -12.65 20.30 3.12
N ALA A 305 -12.05 19.95 4.26
CA ALA A 305 -11.56 20.95 5.21
C ALA A 305 -10.36 21.72 4.67
N ASP A 306 -9.45 21.04 3.94
CA ASP A 306 -8.36 21.72 3.23
C ASP A 306 -8.93 22.67 2.17
N GLN A 307 -9.82 22.21 1.30
CA GLN A 307 -10.40 23.01 0.21
C GLN A 307 -11.16 24.23 0.71
N THR A 308 -11.84 24.11 1.86
CA THR A 308 -12.53 25.25 2.49
C THR A 308 -11.56 26.29 3.03
N ALA A 309 -10.38 25.86 3.49
CA ALA A 309 -9.38 26.74 4.10
C ALA A 309 -8.35 27.29 3.10
N MET A 310 -8.24 26.69 1.90
CA MET A 310 -7.35 27.13 0.83
C MET A 310 -7.95 28.26 0.01
N THR A 311 -7.09 29.08 -0.59
CA THR A 311 -7.52 30.05 -1.61
C THR A 311 -7.91 29.31 -2.88
N PRO A 312 -9.02 29.63 -3.57
CA PRO A 312 -9.36 29.00 -4.83
C PRO A 312 -8.25 29.13 -5.88
N TYR A 313 -7.93 28.05 -6.57
CA TYR A 313 -6.98 28.08 -7.68
C TYR A 313 -7.71 28.51 -8.95
N ALA A 314 -7.35 29.67 -9.50
CA ALA A 314 -8.03 30.28 -10.66
C ALA A 314 -7.21 30.28 -11.96
N ALA A 315 -5.94 29.86 -11.91
CA ALA A 315 -5.07 29.88 -13.07
C ALA A 315 -5.35 28.67 -14.01
N PRO A 316 -5.02 28.78 -15.32
CA PRO A 316 -5.18 27.69 -16.25
C PRO A 316 -4.36 26.47 -15.83
N ILE A 317 -4.98 25.29 -15.87
CA ILE A 317 -4.29 24.02 -15.65
C ILE A 317 -3.64 23.60 -16.96
N PRO A 318 -2.31 23.48 -17.04
CA PRO A 318 -1.63 23.02 -18.24
C PRO A 318 -2.11 21.62 -18.60
N SER A 319 -2.37 21.40 -19.90
CA SER A 319 -2.56 20.04 -20.40
C SER A 319 -1.32 19.22 -20.03
N ALA A 320 -1.53 17.98 -19.61
CA ALA A 320 -0.44 16.99 -19.58
C ALA A 320 -0.10 16.67 -21.05
N ALA A 321 0.62 17.57 -21.71
CA ALA A 321 1.01 17.39 -23.10
C ALA A 321 2.03 16.25 -23.15
N SER A 322 1.64 15.12 -23.74
CA SER A 322 2.60 14.11 -24.14
C SER A 322 3.47 14.70 -25.24
N ARG A 323 4.79 14.76 -25.05
CA ARG A 323 5.73 15.06 -26.15
C ARG A 323 5.97 13.82 -27.02
N GLY A 324 4.92 13.04 -27.28
CA GLY A 324 4.95 11.83 -28.08
C GLY A 324 3.58 11.57 -28.70
N ARG A 325 3.55 11.32 -30.02
CA ARG A 325 2.35 10.88 -30.74
C ARG A 325 1.78 9.63 -30.06
N TRP A 326 0.51 9.69 -29.68
CA TRP A 326 -0.27 8.50 -29.35
C TRP A 326 -0.27 7.52 -30.53
N PRO A 327 0.16 6.27 -30.37
CA PRO A 327 -0.44 5.20 -31.13
C PRO A 327 -1.89 5.12 -30.65
N ARG A 328 -2.83 5.50 -31.51
CA ARG A 328 -4.24 5.19 -31.28
C ARG A 328 -4.39 3.68 -31.39
N TYR A 329 -4.21 2.95 -30.29
CA TYR A 329 -4.73 1.60 -30.21
C TYR A 329 -6.25 1.69 -30.15
N PRO A 330 -6.99 1.07 -31.08
CA PRO A 330 -8.42 0.96 -30.94
C PRO A 330 -8.72 0.20 -29.64
N LEU A 331 -9.37 0.86 -28.68
CA LEU A 331 -10.01 0.17 -27.56
C LEU A 331 -11.20 -0.64 -28.10
N GLN A 332 -10.94 -1.88 -28.54
CA GLN A 332 -11.89 -2.98 -28.66
C GLN A 332 -11.09 -4.26 -28.95
N ARG A 333 -11.29 -5.38 -28.26
CA ARG A 333 -12.55 -6.13 -28.18
C ARG A 333 -12.70 -6.87 -26.84
N SER A 334 -13.94 -7.23 -26.49
CA SER A 334 -14.24 -8.06 -25.31
C SER A 334 -13.68 -9.49 -25.47
N PRO A 335 -13.36 -10.20 -24.37
CA PRO A 335 -12.81 -11.56 -24.38
C PRO A 335 -13.60 -12.58 -25.22
N LYS A 336 -14.91 -12.39 -25.43
CA LYS A 336 -15.74 -13.28 -26.27
C LYS A 336 -15.33 -13.32 -27.75
N ALA A 337 -14.50 -12.38 -28.23
CA ALA A 337 -14.02 -12.39 -29.61
C ALA A 337 -12.88 -13.41 -29.85
N TYR A 338 -12.23 -13.92 -28.81
CA TYR A 338 -11.18 -14.93 -28.95
C TYR A 338 -11.75 -16.35 -29.12
N ASP A 339 -12.92 -16.63 -28.55
CA ASP A 339 -13.56 -17.95 -28.66
C ASP A 339 -14.03 -18.26 -30.09
N VAL A 340 -14.38 -17.23 -30.88
CA VAL A 340 -14.75 -17.38 -32.29
C VAL A 340 -13.53 -17.69 -33.17
N VAL A 341 -12.38 -17.08 -32.88
CA VAL A 341 -11.13 -17.30 -33.64
C VAL A 341 -10.54 -18.68 -33.36
N LEU A 342 -10.77 -19.25 -32.17
CA LEU A 342 -10.36 -20.62 -31.83
C LEU A 342 -11.32 -21.70 -32.35
N GLN A 343 -12.50 -21.33 -32.85
CA GLN A 343 -13.48 -22.28 -33.42
C GLN A 343 -13.43 -22.38 -34.95
N GLU A 344 -12.76 -21.45 -35.64
CA GLU A 344 -12.60 -21.49 -37.11
C GLU A 344 -11.22 -22.00 -37.58
N GLY A 345 -10.36 -22.45 -36.67
CA GLY A 345 -9.12 -23.16 -36.98
C GLY A 345 -9.28 -24.66 -36.80
N VAL A 346 -9.86 -25.33 -37.80
CA VAL A 346 -9.78 -26.78 -38.01
C VAL A 346 -8.33 -27.18 -38.34
#